data_AF-A0A9D6N660-F1
#
_entry.id   AF-A0A9D6N660-F1
#
_cell.length_a   1.000
_cell.length_b   1.000
_cell.length_c   1.000
_cell.angle_alpha   90.00
_cell.angle_beta   90.00
_cell.angle_gamma   90.00
#
_symmetry.space_group_name_H-M   'P 1'
#
loop_
_entity.id
_entity.type
_entity.pdbx_description
1 polymer ?
#
loop_
_entity_poly.entity_id
_entity_poly.type
_entity_poly.pdbx_seq_one_letter_code
_entity_poly.pdbx_strand_id
1 'polypeptide(L)'
;MKRPWTQAEIQALGTKPDADVGRLIGRPGKAVWAKRKALRIPDPPSLVRAWKESEDKIVLSRAIPEAAKFLNRTVMAVRIRRRKLIRKLSPGDVPQLLTLEEVERRIKVPRYDSKEQEEKVRFVDGPYSPPMISIGGWLKCKLRDDLQVGGYSNGLIPWPVALGRANQLIVCGDLVRALKTESRLAVSFHFGISLALVSEYRQKLGIERYTAGSMRLFWRNIDLARTDEARAKLSKKHEGRGDTMKPEDREKLREIQRRPKSEVWKHKMAEHWKRRFAISGRPEKWTDAEIKMIGTRPDPEVAKLLNRSLSSVKAKKFQLLQTARQSAPTEGIADSENS
;
A
#
# COMPACT_ATOMS: atom_id res chain seq x y z
N MET A 1 -30.12 -18.31 -2.84
CA MET A 1 -31.01 -18.61 -1.70
C MET A 1 -30.15 -19.00 -0.49
N LYS A 2 -30.44 -18.52 0.72
CA LYS A 2 -29.62 -18.81 1.91
C LYS A 2 -30.03 -20.16 2.50
N ARG A 3 -29.09 -21.09 2.66
CA ARG A 3 -29.32 -22.40 3.30
C ARG A 3 -29.98 -22.20 4.69
N PRO A 4 -31.17 -22.76 4.94
CA PRO A 4 -31.89 -22.60 6.22
C PRO A 4 -31.07 -23.22 7.37
N TRP A 5 -31.29 -22.72 8.59
CA TRP A 5 -30.60 -23.23 9.79
C TRP A 5 -31.33 -24.47 10.30
N THR A 6 -30.62 -25.58 10.52
CA THR A 6 -31.20 -26.76 11.14
C THR A 6 -31.19 -26.65 12.66
N GLN A 7 -32.03 -27.43 13.34
CA GLN A 7 -32.09 -27.45 14.81
C GLN A 7 -30.74 -27.86 15.42
N ALA A 8 -30.02 -28.82 14.80
CA ALA A 8 -28.69 -29.23 15.23
C ALA A 8 -27.65 -28.11 15.09
N GLU A 9 -27.71 -27.31 14.02
CA GLU A 9 -26.82 -26.16 13.83
C GLU A 9 -27.09 -25.05 14.86
N ILE A 10 -28.36 -24.87 15.27
CA ILE A 10 -28.75 -23.91 16.31
C ILE A 10 -28.23 -24.35 17.67
N GLN A 11 -28.33 -25.65 18.00
CA GLN A 11 -27.80 -26.21 19.25
C GLN A 11 -26.27 -26.11 19.37
N ALA A 12 -25.55 -26.08 18.25
CA ALA A 12 -24.10 -25.90 18.24
C ALA A 12 -23.65 -24.46 18.58
N LEU A 13 -24.54 -23.47 18.48
CA LEU A 13 -24.20 -22.06 18.75
C LEU A 13 -23.91 -21.85 20.25
N GLY A 14 -22.85 -21.10 20.56
CA GLY A 14 -22.48 -20.80 21.96
C GLY A 14 -21.72 -21.93 22.67
N THR A 15 -21.50 -23.08 22.03
CA THR A 15 -20.73 -24.21 22.62
C THR A 15 -19.22 -24.07 22.44
N LYS A 16 -18.79 -23.48 21.33
CA LYS A 16 -17.39 -23.25 20.93
C LYS A 16 -17.29 -21.88 20.24
N PRO A 17 -16.08 -21.31 20.08
CA PRO A 17 -15.91 -20.07 19.33
C PRO A 17 -16.59 -20.13 17.96
N ASP A 18 -17.20 -19.02 17.53
CA ASP A 18 -18.01 -18.97 16.30
C ASP A 18 -17.26 -19.47 15.05
N ALA A 19 -15.93 -19.30 15.03
CA ALA A 19 -15.06 -19.83 13.97
C ALA A 19 -14.97 -21.37 13.96
N ASP A 20 -14.92 -21.99 15.14
CA ASP A 20 -14.87 -23.45 15.30
C ASP A 20 -16.21 -24.08 14.96
N VAL A 21 -17.31 -23.51 15.47
CA VAL A 21 -18.67 -23.94 15.12
C VAL A 21 -18.87 -23.82 13.61
N GLY A 22 -18.40 -22.74 12.99
CA GLY A 22 -18.44 -22.57 11.54
C GLY A 22 -17.71 -23.67 10.77
N ARG A 23 -16.52 -24.08 11.24
CA ARG A 23 -15.80 -25.22 10.66
C ARG A 23 -16.57 -26.54 10.81
N LEU A 24 -17.20 -26.76 11.97
CA LEU A 24 -17.94 -27.98 12.27
C LEU A 24 -19.21 -28.14 11.41
N ILE A 25 -19.93 -27.05 11.15
CA ILE A 25 -21.21 -27.09 10.41
C ILE A 25 -21.09 -26.68 8.93
N GLY A 26 -19.87 -26.36 8.48
CA GLY A 26 -19.60 -25.92 7.10
C GLY A 26 -20.18 -24.54 6.77
N ARG A 27 -20.16 -23.60 7.73
CA ARG A 27 -20.61 -22.21 7.55
C ARG A 27 -19.50 -21.21 7.88
N PRO A 28 -19.46 -20.03 7.23
CA PRO A 28 -18.54 -18.98 7.63
C PRO A 28 -18.78 -18.55 9.09
N GLY A 29 -17.72 -18.42 9.89
CA GLY A 29 -17.85 -18.05 11.31
C GLY A 29 -18.61 -16.74 11.55
N LYS A 30 -18.57 -15.79 10.60
CA LYS A 30 -19.36 -14.55 10.65
C LYS A 30 -20.88 -14.81 10.56
N ALA A 31 -21.31 -15.84 9.84
CA ALA A 31 -22.71 -16.24 9.75
C ALA A 31 -23.19 -16.90 11.05
N VAL A 32 -22.33 -17.69 11.68
CA VAL A 32 -22.54 -18.29 13.02
C VAL A 32 -22.70 -17.19 14.07
N TRP A 33 -21.77 -16.24 14.11
CA TRP A 33 -21.82 -15.06 14.97
C TRP A 33 -23.13 -14.29 14.82
N ALA A 34 -23.54 -14.00 13.58
CA ALA A 34 -24.76 -13.26 13.31
C ALA A 34 -26.01 -14.00 13.79
N LYS A 35 -26.08 -15.32 13.58
CA LYS A 35 -27.21 -16.14 14.04
C LYS A 35 -27.25 -16.26 15.57
N ARG A 36 -26.10 -16.49 16.20
CA ARG A 36 -25.96 -16.53 17.67
C ARG A 36 -26.45 -15.23 18.31
N LYS A 37 -26.02 -14.08 17.78
CA LYS A 37 -26.46 -12.76 18.25
C LYS A 37 -27.96 -12.52 18.04
N ALA A 38 -28.52 -12.94 16.91
CA ALA A 38 -29.96 -12.83 16.65
C ALA A 38 -30.80 -13.66 17.64
N LEU A 39 -30.28 -14.82 18.08
CA LEU A 39 -30.90 -15.68 19.09
C LEU A 39 -30.51 -15.29 20.53
N ARG A 40 -29.76 -14.20 20.72
CA ARG A 40 -29.27 -13.73 22.02
C ARG A 40 -28.50 -14.78 22.83
N ILE A 41 -27.87 -15.74 22.16
CA ILE A 41 -27.06 -16.77 22.79
C ILE A 41 -25.71 -16.14 23.21
N PRO A 42 -25.31 -16.25 24.50
CA PRO A 42 -24.03 -15.75 24.97
C PRO A 42 -22.85 -16.37 24.24
N ASP A 43 -21.71 -15.68 24.25
CA ASP A 43 -20.46 -16.30 23.82
C ASP A 43 -20.09 -17.44 24.79
N PRO A 44 -19.48 -18.53 24.30
CA PRO A 44 -18.90 -19.53 25.19
C PRO A 44 -17.89 -18.85 26.13
N PRO A 45 -17.71 -19.38 27.35
CA PRO A 45 -16.65 -18.93 28.24
C PRO A 45 -15.32 -18.90 27.46
N SER A 46 -14.65 -17.75 27.49
CA SER A 46 -13.38 -17.57 26.80
C SER A 46 -12.38 -18.64 27.25
N LEU A 47 -11.93 -19.47 26.31
CA LEU A 47 -10.82 -20.41 26.54
C LEU A 47 -9.51 -19.66 26.91
N VAL A 48 -9.44 -18.35 26.63
CA VAL A 48 -8.32 -17.51 27.04
C VAL A 48 -8.46 -17.17 28.52
N ARG A 49 -7.53 -17.71 29.32
CA ARG A 49 -7.33 -17.39 30.73
C ARG A 49 -7.25 -15.88 30.95
N ALA A 50 -8.21 -15.31 31.67
CA ALA A 50 -8.23 -13.89 32.03
C ALA A 50 -6.97 -13.50 32.82
N TRP A 51 -6.54 -12.24 32.70
CA TRP A 51 -5.41 -11.70 33.46
C TRP A 51 -5.87 -11.31 34.86
N LYS A 52 -5.18 -11.78 35.89
CA LYS A 52 -5.42 -11.35 37.29
C LYS A 52 -4.56 -10.13 37.62
N GLU A 53 -4.99 -9.31 38.58
CA GLU A 53 -4.21 -8.16 39.07
C GLU A 53 -2.85 -8.56 39.65
N SER A 54 -2.76 -9.75 40.28
CA SER A 54 -1.49 -10.31 40.75
C SER A 54 -0.52 -10.64 39.60
N GLU A 55 -1.05 -11.04 38.44
CA GLU A 55 -0.23 -11.28 37.24
C GLU A 55 0.25 -9.97 36.64
N ASP A 56 -0.56 -8.91 36.69
CA ASP A 56 -0.19 -7.60 36.16
C ASP A 56 1.05 -7.03 36.88
N LYS A 57 1.18 -7.26 38.19
CA LYS A 57 2.39 -6.92 38.95
C LYS A 57 3.63 -7.63 38.40
N ILE A 58 3.53 -8.93 38.10
CA ILE A 58 4.63 -9.74 37.56
C ILE A 58 4.98 -9.32 36.12
N VAL A 59 3.97 -8.98 35.32
CA VAL A 59 4.14 -8.47 33.94
C VAL A 59 4.91 -7.15 33.93
N LEU A 60 4.72 -6.30 34.95
CA LEU A 60 5.39 -5.01 35.06
C LEU A 60 6.78 -5.11 35.69
N SER A 61 7.01 -6.00 36.65
CA SER A 61 8.26 -6.07 37.41
C SER A 61 9.37 -6.89 36.77
N ARG A 62 9.06 -7.97 36.02
CA ARG A 62 10.07 -8.89 35.47
C ARG A 62 10.40 -8.64 34.01
N ALA A 63 11.50 -9.21 33.50
CA ALA A 63 11.77 -9.24 32.06
C ALA A 63 10.68 -10.03 31.32
N ILE A 64 10.34 -9.66 30.07
CA ILE A 64 9.24 -10.30 29.31
C ILE A 64 9.39 -11.83 29.22
N PRO A 65 10.59 -12.39 28.93
CA PRO A 65 10.77 -13.85 28.86
C PRO A 65 10.59 -14.54 30.22
N GLU A 66 11.02 -13.92 31.31
CA GLU A 66 10.90 -14.45 32.67
C GLU A 66 9.46 -14.41 33.17
N ALA A 67 8.76 -13.30 32.94
CA ALA A 67 7.33 -13.18 33.23
C ALA A 67 6.50 -14.20 32.44
N ALA A 68 6.88 -14.48 31.19
CA ALA A 68 6.22 -15.49 30.37
C ALA A 68 6.38 -16.90 30.96
N LYS A 69 7.59 -17.28 31.36
CA LYS A 69 7.85 -18.55 32.07
C LYS A 69 7.08 -18.62 33.39
N PHE A 70 7.17 -17.59 34.22
CA PHE A 70 6.57 -17.57 35.55
C PHE A 70 5.04 -17.63 35.53
N LEU A 71 4.41 -17.02 34.52
CA LEU A 71 2.95 -16.99 34.38
C LEU A 71 2.41 -18.13 33.51
N ASN A 72 3.28 -19.01 33.01
CA ASN A 72 2.96 -20.03 32.01
C ASN A 72 2.13 -19.45 30.85
N ARG A 73 2.61 -18.35 30.27
CA ARG A 73 2.00 -17.66 29.12
C ARG A 73 3.03 -17.45 28.02
N THR A 74 2.56 -17.16 26.81
CA THR A 74 3.46 -16.82 25.71
C THR A 74 4.12 -15.46 25.92
N VAL A 75 5.35 -15.31 25.41
CA VAL A 75 6.10 -14.04 25.39
C VAL A 75 5.27 -12.92 24.75
N MET A 76 4.54 -13.23 23.68
CA MET A 76 3.69 -12.26 22.99
C MET A 76 2.50 -11.80 23.85
N ALA A 77 1.85 -12.71 24.58
CA ALA A 77 0.75 -12.35 25.47
C ALA A 77 1.21 -11.40 26.60
N VAL A 78 2.37 -11.68 27.21
CA VAL A 78 3.00 -10.81 28.21
C VAL A 78 3.36 -9.45 27.61
N ARG A 79 3.96 -9.42 26.40
CA ARG A 79 4.32 -8.16 25.71
C ARG A 79 3.10 -7.28 25.45
N ILE A 80 2.00 -7.86 24.97
CA ILE A 80 0.74 -7.14 24.73
C ILE A 80 0.14 -6.63 26.05
N ARG A 81 0.11 -7.47 27.10
CA ARG A 81 -0.44 -7.07 28.41
C ARG A 81 0.38 -5.96 29.04
N ARG A 82 1.72 -6.06 29.04
CA ARG A 82 2.63 -5.04 29.59
C ARG A 82 2.41 -3.69 28.94
N ARG A 83 2.30 -3.65 27.61
CA ARG A 83 2.00 -2.42 26.87
C ARG A 83 0.68 -1.78 27.32
N LYS A 84 -0.38 -2.58 27.51
CA LYS A 84 -1.68 -2.08 27.98
C LYS A 84 -1.62 -1.54 29.41
N LEU A 85 -0.89 -2.20 30.30
CA LEU A 85 -0.70 -1.77 31.69
C LEU A 85 0.13 -0.49 31.77
N ILE A 86 1.24 -0.40 31.04
CA ILE A 86 2.07 0.82 30.97
C ILE A 86 1.23 2.00 30.47
N ARG A 87 0.42 1.81 29.41
CA ARG A 87 -0.48 2.87 28.90
C ARG A 87 -1.58 3.28 29.89
N LYS A 88 -1.94 2.42 30.85
CA LYS A 88 -2.92 2.72 31.90
C LYS A 88 -2.26 3.42 33.09
N LEU A 89 -1.02 3.04 33.42
CA LEU A 89 -0.22 3.58 34.52
C LEU A 89 0.48 4.90 34.18
N SER A 90 0.67 5.19 32.90
CA SER A 90 0.98 6.52 32.40
C SER A 90 -0.31 7.11 31.81
N PRO A 91 -1.13 7.85 32.58
CA PRO A 91 -2.23 8.63 32.01
C PRO A 91 -1.76 9.68 30.98
N GLY A 92 -0.44 9.90 30.88
CA GLY A 92 0.20 10.91 30.07
C GLY A 92 1.17 10.35 29.03
N ASP A 93 0.67 9.60 28.05
CA ASP A 93 1.11 9.83 26.67
C ASP A 93 0.19 10.89 26.04
N VAL A 94 -0.25 11.88 26.82
CA VAL A 94 -0.75 13.12 26.27
C VAL A 94 0.51 13.81 25.77
N PRO A 95 0.71 13.98 24.44
CA PRO A 95 1.84 14.77 23.95
C PRO A 95 1.87 16.07 24.75
N GLN A 96 3.00 16.39 25.37
CA GLN A 96 3.18 17.67 26.04
C GLN A 96 2.86 18.74 24.99
N LEU A 97 1.73 19.42 25.19
CA LEU A 97 1.30 20.46 24.27
C LEU A 97 2.15 21.69 24.56
N LEU A 98 2.68 22.29 23.51
CA LEU A 98 3.46 23.50 23.63
C LEU A 98 2.52 24.69 23.92
N THR A 99 2.97 25.56 24.81
CA THR A 99 2.42 26.91 25.01
C THR A 99 2.75 27.81 23.82
N LEU A 100 2.04 28.93 23.66
CA LEU A 100 2.29 29.88 22.57
C LEU A 100 3.74 30.39 22.55
N GLU A 101 4.31 30.68 23.72
CA GLU A 101 5.68 31.17 23.84
C GLU A 101 6.73 30.12 23.41
N GLU A 102 6.48 28.84 23.70
CA GLU A 102 7.34 27.74 23.26
C GLU A 102 7.28 27.50 21.75
N VAL A 103 6.11 27.74 21.13
CA VAL A 103 5.92 27.66 19.68
C VAL A 103 6.78 28.69 18.95
N GLU A 104 6.76 29.95 19.39
CA GLU A 104 7.54 31.02 18.77
C GLU A 104 9.05 30.75 18.81
N ARG A 105 9.55 30.21 19.93
CA ARG A 105 10.97 29.87 20.08
C ARG A 105 11.38 28.71 19.15
N ARG A 106 10.49 27.76 18.89
CA ARG A 106 10.80 26.53 18.17
C ARG A 106 10.85 26.71 16.64
N ILE A 107 10.05 27.61 16.08
CA ILE A 107 10.00 27.89 14.63
C ILE A 107 11.38 28.33 14.07
N LYS A 108 12.27 28.88 14.91
CA LYS A 108 13.56 29.46 14.50
C LYS A 108 14.70 28.45 14.30
N VAL A 109 14.53 27.15 14.59
CA VAL A 109 15.63 26.15 14.55
C VAL A 109 15.41 25.10 13.44
N PRO A 110 16.22 25.08 12.37
CA PRO A 110 16.21 23.99 11.40
C PRO A 110 16.84 22.72 12.02
N ARG A 111 16.19 21.56 11.83
CA ARG A 111 16.61 20.26 12.42
C ARG A 111 16.52 19.15 11.40
N TYR A 112 17.38 19.20 10.37
CA TYR A 112 17.57 18.07 9.47
C TYR A 112 18.83 17.29 9.87
N ASP A 113 18.72 15.98 9.96
CA ASP A 113 19.85 15.09 10.30
C ASP A 113 20.83 14.96 9.12
N SER A 114 20.36 15.21 7.89
CA SER A 114 21.17 15.15 6.67
C SER A 114 20.54 15.93 5.52
N LYS A 115 21.38 16.34 4.55
CA LYS A 115 20.95 16.96 3.28
C LYS A 115 20.00 16.07 2.48
N GLU A 116 20.15 14.75 2.57
CA GLU A 116 19.21 13.82 1.93
C GLU A 116 17.83 13.81 2.58
N GLN A 117 17.77 13.91 3.92
CA GLN A 117 16.52 13.98 4.65
C GLN A 117 15.81 15.28 4.28
N GLU A 118 16.54 16.40 4.30
CA GLU A 118 16.06 17.71 3.86
C GLU A 118 15.47 17.64 2.43
N GLU A 119 16.21 17.10 1.45
CA GLU A 119 15.74 16.98 0.07
C GLU A 119 14.46 16.15 -0.06
N LYS A 120 14.29 15.11 0.77
CA LYS A 120 13.08 14.27 0.79
C LYS A 120 11.88 15.00 1.38
N VAL A 121 12.09 15.88 2.37
CA VAL A 121 11.01 16.50 3.13
C VAL A 121 10.79 17.97 2.80
N ARG A 122 11.67 18.61 2.03
CA ARG A 122 11.55 20.03 1.65
C ARG A 122 10.19 20.35 1.04
N PHE A 123 9.72 21.57 1.23
CA PHE A 123 8.46 22.02 0.66
C PHE A 123 8.59 22.35 -0.83
N VAL A 124 7.46 22.33 -1.54
CA VAL A 124 7.33 22.88 -2.89
C VAL A 124 6.84 24.33 -2.83
N ASP A 125 5.90 24.61 -1.92
CA ASP A 125 5.10 25.85 -1.88
C ASP A 125 5.16 26.54 -0.50
N GLY A 126 5.93 25.98 0.44
CA GLY A 126 6.19 26.63 1.73
C GLY A 126 6.86 28.00 1.58
N PRO A 127 6.98 28.78 2.67
CA PRO A 127 6.84 28.38 4.07
C PRO A 127 5.39 28.24 4.54
N TYR A 128 5.21 27.61 5.70
CA TYR A 128 3.92 27.44 6.38
C TYR A 128 4.04 27.88 7.82
N SER A 129 3.02 28.57 8.35
CA SER A 129 3.02 29.10 9.71
C SER A 129 1.75 28.71 10.47
N PRO A 130 1.86 28.37 11.77
CA PRO A 130 0.68 28.07 12.57
C PRO A 130 -0.13 29.33 12.89
N PRO A 131 -1.46 29.20 13.01
CA PRO A 131 -2.27 30.29 13.53
C PRO A 131 -1.97 30.47 15.03
N MET A 132 -1.62 31.69 15.42
CA MET A 132 -1.23 32.03 16.79
C MET A 132 -2.46 32.45 17.61
N ILE A 133 -3.21 31.46 18.08
CA ILE A 133 -4.41 31.64 18.92
C ILE A 133 -4.13 31.20 20.35
N SER A 134 -4.62 31.96 21.34
CA SER A 134 -4.54 31.61 22.76
C SER A 134 -5.23 30.29 23.09
N ILE A 135 -4.71 29.60 24.09
CA ILE A 135 -5.36 28.37 24.61
C ILE A 135 -6.75 28.76 25.13
N GLY A 136 -7.76 27.99 24.75
CA GLY A 136 -9.17 28.30 25.00
C GLY A 136 -9.86 29.11 23.89
N GLY A 137 -9.12 29.64 22.91
CA GLY A 137 -9.67 30.26 21.71
C GLY A 137 -10.30 29.23 20.75
N TRP A 138 -11.04 29.71 19.75
CA TRP A 138 -11.76 28.86 18.80
C TRP A 138 -11.19 28.95 17.39
N LEU A 139 -11.12 27.82 16.69
CA LEU A 139 -10.67 27.73 15.31
C LEU A 139 -11.58 26.83 14.48
N LYS A 140 -11.89 27.29 13.26
CA LYS A 140 -12.70 26.53 12.30
C LYS A 140 -11.90 25.41 11.64
N CYS A 141 -12.27 24.17 11.91
CA CYS A 141 -11.67 22.99 11.29
C CYS A 141 -12.34 22.68 9.94
N LYS A 142 -11.58 22.49 8.86
CA LYS A 142 -12.13 22.11 7.54
C LYS A 142 -12.65 20.67 7.46
N LEU A 143 -12.24 19.81 8.40
CA LEU A 143 -12.68 18.41 8.47
C LEU A 143 -13.83 18.16 9.45
N ARG A 144 -14.15 19.16 10.26
CA ARG A 144 -15.10 19.08 11.37
C ARG A 144 -15.78 20.46 11.43
N ASP A 145 -16.06 20.96 12.62
CA ASP A 145 -16.60 22.30 12.85
C ASP A 145 -15.63 23.16 13.67
N ASP A 146 -16.15 24.14 14.39
CA ASP A 146 -15.37 24.99 15.26
C ASP A 146 -14.88 24.20 16.48
N LEU A 147 -13.57 24.25 16.72
CA LEU A 147 -12.91 23.51 17.78
C LEU A 147 -12.18 24.49 18.69
N GLN A 148 -12.29 24.27 19.99
CA GLN A 148 -11.52 25.01 20.97
C GLN A 148 -10.07 24.51 21.01
N VAL A 149 -9.13 25.44 21.07
CA VAL A 149 -7.68 25.17 21.10
C VAL A 149 -7.28 24.71 22.50
N GLY A 150 -6.74 23.50 22.60
CA GLY A 150 -6.20 22.94 23.85
C GLY A 150 -4.70 23.14 24.03
N GLY A 151 -3.98 23.57 22.99
CA GLY A 151 -2.53 23.74 22.95
C GLY A 151 -1.97 23.46 21.56
N TYR A 152 -0.65 23.28 21.44
CA TYR A 152 0.05 23.05 20.17
C TYR A 152 0.80 21.73 20.13
N SER A 153 0.82 21.09 18.97
CA SER A 153 1.56 19.85 18.73
C SER A 153 3.08 20.07 18.79
N ASN A 154 3.83 19.00 19.07
CA ASN A 154 5.29 19.03 19.15
C ASN A 154 6.00 18.84 17.79
N GLY A 155 5.34 19.19 16.68
CA GLY A 155 5.92 19.14 15.33
C GLY A 155 7.09 20.12 15.16
N LEU A 156 7.79 20.04 14.02
CA LEU A 156 8.73 21.10 13.62
C LEU A 156 8.01 22.42 13.33
N ILE A 157 6.82 22.31 12.75
CA ILE A 157 5.81 23.37 12.70
C ILE A 157 4.76 22.98 13.75
N PRO A 158 4.85 23.54 14.97
CA PRO A 158 3.83 23.30 15.99
C PRO A 158 2.47 23.73 15.46
N TRP A 159 1.41 23.00 15.78
CA TRP A 159 0.09 23.30 15.21
C TRP A 159 -1.03 23.11 16.24
N PRO A 160 -2.09 23.95 16.23
CA PRO A 160 -3.15 23.85 17.22
C PRO A 160 -3.82 22.48 17.24
N VAL A 161 -4.09 21.98 18.46
CA VAL A 161 -4.84 20.76 18.71
C VAL A 161 -6.14 21.05 19.44
N ALA A 162 -7.13 20.18 19.26
CA ALA A 162 -8.42 20.31 19.91
C ALA A 162 -8.34 20.03 21.41
N LEU A 163 -9.07 20.82 22.21
CA LEU A 163 -9.18 20.63 23.66
C LEU A 163 -9.63 19.20 24.00
N GLY A 164 -8.99 18.58 24.99
CA GLY A 164 -9.24 17.20 25.41
C GLY A 164 -8.79 16.12 24.42
N ARG A 165 -8.18 16.49 23.28
CA ARG A 165 -7.70 15.55 22.25
C ARG A 165 -6.34 15.98 21.70
N ALA A 166 -5.28 15.74 22.47
CA ALA A 166 -3.92 16.14 22.12
C ALA A 166 -3.37 15.57 20.79
N ASN A 167 -3.93 14.47 20.28
CA ASN A 167 -3.55 13.89 18.98
C ASN A 167 -4.38 14.44 17.80
N GLN A 168 -5.36 15.30 18.05
CA GLN A 168 -6.28 15.81 17.04
C GLN A 168 -5.91 17.24 16.64
N LEU A 169 -5.11 17.37 15.58
CA LEU A 169 -4.83 18.68 14.98
C LEU A 169 -6.11 19.31 14.41
N ILE A 170 -6.21 20.63 14.58
CA ILE A 170 -7.24 21.46 13.97
C ILE A 170 -6.81 21.76 12.54
N VAL A 171 -7.48 21.13 11.56
CA VAL A 171 -7.12 21.22 10.14
C VAL A 171 -7.65 22.54 9.57
N CYS A 172 -6.80 23.57 9.57
CA CYS A 172 -7.13 24.93 9.14
C CYS A 172 -5.94 25.59 8.43
N GLY A 173 -6.16 26.78 7.85
CA GLY A 173 -5.11 27.65 7.31
C GLY A 173 -4.03 26.95 6.48
N ASP A 174 -2.77 27.20 6.83
CA ASP A 174 -1.59 26.69 6.12
C ASP A 174 -1.45 25.17 6.15
N LEU A 175 -1.99 24.47 7.15
CA LEU A 175 -2.03 22.99 7.12
C LEU A 175 -2.90 22.48 5.97
N VAL A 176 -3.97 23.19 5.62
CA VAL A 176 -4.80 22.83 4.45
C VAL A 176 -4.04 23.10 3.15
N ARG A 177 -3.28 24.20 3.06
CA ARG A 177 -2.41 24.50 1.90
C ARG A 177 -1.36 23.40 1.74
N ALA A 178 -0.66 23.06 2.82
CA ALA A 178 0.34 21.98 2.82
C ALA A 178 -0.27 20.63 2.43
N LEU A 179 -1.48 20.29 2.91
CA LEU A 179 -2.15 19.06 2.52
C LEU A 179 -2.48 19.02 1.01
N LYS A 180 -2.77 20.15 0.37
CA LYS A 180 -3.07 20.23 -1.07
C LYS A 180 -1.80 20.18 -1.93
N THR A 181 -0.72 20.83 -1.51
CA THR A 181 0.44 21.04 -2.39
C THR A 181 1.58 20.06 -2.11
N GLU A 182 1.84 19.74 -0.84
CA GLU A 182 3.10 19.11 -0.45
C GLU A 182 3.13 17.60 -0.62
N SER A 183 4.30 16.99 -0.44
CA SER A 183 4.38 15.53 -0.38
C SER A 183 3.84 15.01 0.95
N ARG A 184 3.33 13.78 0.97
CA ARG A 184 2.88 13.14 2.22
C ARG A 184 4.02 13.03 3.25
N LEU A 185 5.26 12.85 2.79
CA LEU A 185 6.44 12.81 3.65
C LEU A 185 6.74 14.19 4.27
N ALA A 186 6.69 15.25 3.45
CA ALA A 186 6.94 16.62 3.89
C ALA A 186 5.95 17.06 4.96
N VAL A 187 4.64 16.82 4.75
CA VAL A 187 3.60 17.17 5.73
C VAL A 187 3.78 16.37 7.02
N SER A 188 4.04 15.07 6.92
CA SER A 188 4.23 14.20 8.07
C SER A 188 5.43 14.63 8.92
N PHE A 189 6.56 14.91 8.27
CA PHE A 189 7.80 15.33 8.93
C PHE A 189 7.64 16.68 9.65
N HIS A 190 7.10 17.69 8.95
CA HIS A 190 7.06 19.04 9.50
C HIS A 190 5.94 19.24 10.53
N PHE A 191 4.73 18.74 10.28
CA PHE A 191 3.59 18.93 11.20
C PHE A 191 3.51 17.86 12.29
N GLY A 192 4.39 16.85 12.26
CA GLY A 192 4.45 15.78 13.27
C GLY A 192 3.26 14.84 13.25
N ILE A 193 2.61 14.65 12.09
CA ILE A 193 1.46 13.76 11.94
C ILE A 193 1.84 12.48 11.20
N SER A 194 1.12 11.38 11.49
CA SER A 194 1.40 10.11 10.82
C SER A 194 1.05 10.18 9.33
N LEU A 195 1.80 9.43 8.53
CA LEU A 195 1.56 9.25 7.11
C LEU A 195 0.13 8.76 6.78
N ALA A 196 -0.42 7.89 7.63
CA ALA A 196 -1.78 7.41 7.51
C ALA A 196 -2.78 8.56 7.69
N LEU A 197 -2.56 9.41 8.71
CA LEU A 197 -3.42 10.53 9.02
C LEU A 197 -3.41 11.59 7.91
N VAL A 198 -2.25 11.87 7.30
CA VAL A 198 -2.17 12.75 6.11
C VAL A 198 -3.05 12.22 4.97
N SER A 199 -3.03 10.91 4.75
CA SER A 199 -3.79 10.26 3.69
C SER A 199 -5.29 10.33 3.96
N GLU A 200 -5.69 10.08 5.22
CA GLU A 200 -7.07 10.22 5.68
C GLU A 200 -7.58 11.67 5.54
N TYR A 201 -6.76 12.66 5.92
CA TYR A 201 -7.11 14.07 5.79
C TYR A 201 -7.30 14.47 4.33
N ARG A 202 -6.42 14.02 3.43
CA ARG A 202 -6.56 14.27 1.99
C ARG A 202 -7.83 13.66 1.42
N GLN A 203 -8.11 12.41 1.77
CA GLN A 203 -9.32 11.72 1.32
C GLN A 203 -10.58 12.48 1.76
N LYS A 204 -10.65 12.88 3.02
CA LYS A 204 -11.80 13.62 3.56
C LYS A 204 -11.95 15.03 2.97
N LEU A 205 -10.85 15.67 2.57
CA LEU A 205 -10.86 16.97 1.88
C LEU A 205 -11.07 16.85 0.36
N GLY A 206 -11.21 15.64 -0.19
CA GLY A 206 -11.33 15.43 -1.64
C GLY A 206 -10.07 15.81 -2.42
N ILE A 207 -8.90 15.80 -1.78
CA ILE A 207 -7.63 16.14 -2.41
C ILE A 207 -7.16 14.96 -3.25
N GLU A 208 -6.71 15.24 -4.47
CA GLU A 208 -6.18 14.21 -5.37
C GLU A 208 -4.98 13.47 -4.77
N ARG A 209 -4.82 12.21 -5.20
CA ARG A 209 -3.75 11.34 -4.72
C ARG A 209 -2.36 11.89 -5.03
N TYR A 210 -2.20 12.57 -6.17
CA TYR A 210 -0.93 13.07 -6.66
C TYR A 210 -0.89 14.60 -6.54
N THR A 211 -0.20 15.07 -5.51
CA THR A 211 0.09 16.49 -5.31
C THR A 211 1.42 16.88 -5.96
N ALA A 212 1.67 18.18 -6.14
CA ALA A 212 2.93 18.69 -6.69
C ALA A 212 4.16 18.13 -5.94
N GLY A 213 4.13 18.12 -4.60
CA GLY A 213 5.21 17.54 -3.80
C GLY A 213 5.30 16.01 -3.92
N SER A 214 4.19 15.31 -4.13
CA SER A 214 4.22 13.86 -4.38
C SER A 214 4.83 13.55 -5.75
N MET A 215 4.55 14.37 -6.76
CA MET A 215 5.14 14.28 -8.09
C MET A 215 6.62 14.63 -8.08
N ARG A 216 7.05 15.66 -7.33
CA ARG A 216 8.47 15.96 -7.13
C ARG A 216 9.23 14.75 -6.60
N LEU A 217 8.72 14.09 -5.54
CA LEU A 217 9.36 12.89 -4.99
C LEU A 217 9.35 11.71 -5.95
N PHE A 218 8.28 11.55 -6.72
CA PHE A 218 8.19 10.52 -7.74
C PHE A 218 9.27 10.71 -8.82
N TRP A 219 9.41 11.91 -9.38
CA TRP A 219 10.44 12.22 -10.38
C TRP A 219 11.86 12.10 -9.81
N ARG A 220 12.11 12.62 -8.60
CA ARG A 220 13.38 12.41 -7.90
C ARG A 220 13.75 10.92 -7.82
N ASN A 221 12.80 10.06 -7.45
CA ASN A 221 13.07 8.62 -7.35
C ASN A 221 13.30 7.98 -8.73
N ILE A 222 12.63 8.45 -9.77
CA ILE A 222 12.89 8.02 -11.15
C ILE A 222 14.30 8.41 -11.57
N ASP A 223 14.72 9.64 -11.34
CA ASP A 223 16.04 10.13 -11.77
C ASP A 223 17.17 9.43 -11.01
N LEU A 224 16.99 9.18 -9.71
CA LEU A 224 17.92 8.35 -8.94
C LEU A 224 17.99 6.91 -9.45
N ALA A 225 16.90 6.36 -9.99
CA ALA A 225 16.87 5.02 -10.56
C ALA A 225 17.38 4.98 -12.02
N ARG A 226 17.54 6.12 -12.68
CA ARG A 226 18.05 6.21 -14.05
C ARG A 226 19.58 6.14 -14.12
N THR A 227 20.28 6.42 -13.02
CA THR A 227 21.74 6.37 -13.01
C THR A 227 22.23 4.96 -13.33
N ASP A 228 23.33 4.86 -14.08
CA ASP A 228 23.88 3.57 -14.49
C ASP A 228 24.32 2.75 -13.28
N GLU A 229 24.80 3.41 -12.22
CA GLU A 229 25.10 2.76 -10.94
C GLU A 229 23.85 2.13 -10.29
N ALA A 230 22.72 2.85 -10.26
CA ALA A 230 21.48 2.32 -9.69
C ALA A 230 20.93 1.16 -10.53
N ARG A 231 20.99 1.27 -11.87
CA ARG A 231 20.60 0.18 -12.78
C ARG A 231 21.50 -1.04 -12.62
N ALA A 232 22.82 -0.84 -12.53
CA ALA A 232 23.78 -1.91 -12.30
C ALA A 232 23.55 -2.60 -10.95
N LYS A 233 23.27 -1.82 -9.89
CA LYS A 233 22.91 -2.37 -8.57
C LYS A 233 21.62 -3.20 -8.61
N LEU A 234 20.61 -2.73 -9.35
CA LEU A 234 19.39 -3.49 -9.61
C LEU A 234 19.67 -4.78 -10.40
N SER A 235 20.46 -4.70 -11.48
CA SER A 235 20.89 -5.87 -12.28
C SER A 235 21.59 -6.90 -11.42
N LYS A 236 22.60 -6.50 -10.64
CA LYS A 236 23.33 -7.38 -9.70
C LYS A 236 22.42 -8.08 -8.68
N LYS A 237 21.33 -7.44 -8.26
CA LYS A 237 20.34 -8.06 -7.34
C LYS A 237 19.53 -9.16 -8.02
N HIS A 238 19.37 -9.08 -9.34
CA HIS A 238 18.66 -10.05 -10.16
C HIS A 238 19.58 -11.11 -10.77
N GLU A 239 20.85 -10.79 -11.01
CA GLU A 239 21.89 -11.74 -11.41
C GLU A 239 22.01 -12.88 -10.40
N GLY A 240 21.99 -14.12 -10.89
CA GLY A 240 22.05 -15.32 -10.04
C GLY A 240 20.76 -15.71 -9.33
N ARG A 241 19.68 -14.90 -9.39
CA ARG A 241 18.34 -15.37 -8.97
C ARG A 241 17.80 -16.32 -10.03
N GLY A 242 17.93 -17.62 -9.75
CA GLY A 242 17.27 -18.66 -10.54
C GLY A 242 15.75 -18.47 -10.55
N ASP A 243 15.10 -18.94 -11.62
CA ASP A 243 13.65 -19.02 -11.69
C ASP A 243 13.17 -19.89 -10.53
N THR A 244 12.48 -19.30 -9.55
CA THR A 244 11.95 -20.01 -8.39
C THR A 244 10.72 -20.86 -8.75
N MET A 245 10.21 -20.74 -9.97
CA MET A 245 9.07 -21.50 -10.44
C MET A 245 9.50 -22.92 -10.78
N LYS A 246 8.82 -23.90 -10.17
CA LYS A 246 9.05 -25.31 -10.50
C LYS A 246 8.75 -25.56 -11.99
N PRO A 247 9.45 -26.50 -12.65
CA PRO A 247 9.18 -26.84 -14.05
C PRO A 247 7.71 -27.18 -14.32
N GLU A 248 7.04 -27.87 -13.40
CA GLU A 248 5.62 -28.19 -13.47
C GLU A 248 4.72 -26.95 -13.49
N ASP A 249 4.98 -25.97 -12.61
CA ASP A 249 4.20 -24.72 -12.54
C ASP A 249 4.44 -23.87 -13.80
N ARG A 250 5.66 -23.92 -14.35
CA ARG A 250 6.01 -23.30 -15.62
C ARG A 250 5.25 -23.92 -16.79
N GLU A 251 5.09 -25.24 -16.81
CA GLU A 251 4.30 -25.92 -17.86
C GLU A 251 2.80 -25.67 -17.70
N LYS A 252 2.26 -25.67 -16.47
CA LYS A 252 0.86 -25.22 -16.22
C LYS A 252 0.61 -23.81 -16.74
N LEU A 253 1.56 -22.90 -16.54
CA LEU A 253 1.45 -21.53 -17.02
C LEU A 253 1.50 -21.47 -18.55
N ARG A 254 2.33 -22.29 -19.19
CA ARG A 254 2.35 -22.46 -20.66
C ARG A 254 1.04 -23.04 -21.19
N GLU A 255 0.46 -24.02 -20.51
CA GLU A 255 -0.84 -24.59 -20.86
C GLU A 255 -1.92 -23.50 -20.83
N ILE A 256 -1.99 -22.71 -19.75
CA ILE A 256 -2.91 -21.56 -19.64
C ILE A 256 -2.71 -20.54 -20.77
N GLN A 257 -1.45 -20.28 -21.15
CA GLN A 257 -1.14 -19.36 -22.25
C GLN A 257 -1.57 -19.91 -23.62
N ARG A 258 -1.39 -21.21 -23.87
CA ARG A 258 -1.79 -21.91 -25.10
C ARG A 258 -3.31 -22.08 -25.24
N ARG A 259 -4.07 -22.07 -24.13
CA ARG A 259 -5.53 -22.21 -24.17
C ARG A 259 -6.16 -21.20 -25.12
N PRO A 260 -7.00 -21.65 -26.08
CA PRO A 260 -7.67 -20.76 -27.01
C PRO A 260 -8.55 -19.79 -26.21
N LYS A 261 -8.53 -18.52 -26.62
CA LYS A 261 -9.37 -17.50 -25.97
C LYS A 261 -10.82 -17.72 -26.36
N SER A 262 -11.74 -17.57 -25.40
CA SER A 262 -13.18 -17.71 -25.64
C SER A 262 -13.72 -16.65 -26.60
N GLU A 263 -14.82 -16.93 -27.30
CA GLU A 263 -15.45 -15.97 -28.20
C GLU A 263 -15.87 -14.68 -27.50
N VAL A 264 -16.35 -14.76 -26.26
CA VAL A 264 -16.67 -13.60 -25.43
C VAL A 264 -15.43 -12.71 -25.21
N TRP A 265 -14.27 -13.32 -24.96
CA TRP A 265 -13.01 -12.58 -24.81
C TRP A 265 -12.60 -11.92 -26.14
N LYS A 266 -12.68 -12.65 -27.25
CA LYS A 266 -12.35 -12.11 -28.59
C LYS A 266 -13.24 -10.91 -28.93
N HIS A 267 -14.54 -11.00 -28.68
CA HIS A 267 -15.48 -9.90 -28.88
C HIS A 267 -15.15 -8.69 -27.99
N LYS A 268 -14.90 -8.91 -26.70
CA LYS A 268 -14.51 -7.84 -25.76
C LYS A 268 -13.21 -7.14 -26.17
N MET A 269 -12.24 -7.89 -26.67
CA MET A 269 -10.98 -7.33 -27.18
C MET A 269 -11.18 -6.57 -28.49
N ALA A 270 -12.02 -7.07 -29.40
CA ALA A 270 -12.36 -6.35 -30.62
C ALA A 270 -13.00 -4.98 -30.30
N GLU A 271 -13.95 -4.95 -29.36
CA GLU A 271 -14.57 -3.70 -28.89
C GLU A 271 -13.58 -2.76 -28.18
N HIS A 272 -12.69 -3.31 -27.35
CA HIS A 272 -11.62 -2.54 -26.71
C HIS A 272 -10.72 -1.85 -27.75
N TRP A 273 -10.29 -2.59 -28.77
CA TRP A 273 -9.45 -2.04 -29.84
C TRP A 273 -10.19 -1.04 -30.72
N LYS A 274 -11.48 -1.27 -31.05
CA LYS A 274 -12.32 -0.28 -31.76
C LYS A 274 -12.36 1.05 -31.01
N ARG A 275 -12.64 1.02 -29.70
CA ARG A 275 -12.68 2.23 -28.85
C ARG A 275 -11.33 2.93 -28.79
N ARG A 276 -10.24 2.18 -28.64
CA ARG A 276 -8.89 2.76 -28.66
C ARG A 276 -8.59 3.43 -29.99
N PHE A 277 -8.88 2.77 -31.11
CA PHE A 277 -8.62 3.32 -32.45
C PHE A 277 -9.51 4.52 -32.78
N ALA A 278 -10.71 4.64 -32.20
CA ALA A 278 -11.52 5.85 -32.33
C ALA A 278 -10.86 7.08 -31.68
N ILE A 279 -10.06 6.88 -30.62
CA ILE A 279 -9.36 7.96 -29.92
C ILE A 279 -8.00 8.25 -30.56
N SER A 280 -7.20 7.22 -30.82
CA SER A 280 -5.80 7.37 -31.24
C SER A 280 -5.56 7.20 -32.75
N GLY A 281 -6.60 6.91 -33.54
CA GLY A 281 -6.46 6.41 -34.91
C GLY A 281 -5.97 4.95 -34.96
N ARG A 282 -6.06 4.34 -36.14
CA ARG A 282 -5.45 3.02 -36.40
C ARG A 282 -3.94 3.21 -36.65
N PRO A 283 -3.09 2.30 -36.17
CA PRO A 283 -1.68 2.31 -36.54
C PRO A 283 -1.50 2.22 -38.05
N GLU A 284 -0.50 2.93 -38.56
CA GLU A 284 -0.14 2.89 -39.97
C GLU A 284 0.29 1.47 -40.40
N LYS A 285 -0.19 1.04 -41.56
CA LYS A 285 0.15 -0.28 -42.11
C LYS A 285 1.65 -0.32 -42.40
N TRP A 286 2.25 -1.50 -42.28
CA TRP A 286 3.66 -1.69 -42.66
C TRP A 286 3.77 -1.75 -44.18
N THR A 287 4.66 -0.96 -44.75
CA THR A 287 5.04 -1.04 -46.17
C THR A 287 6.11 -2.12 -46.37
N ASP A 288 6.23 -2.64 -47.59
CA ASP A 288 7.21 -3.68 -47.91
C ASP A 288 8.66 -3.19 -47.73
N ALA A 289 8.91 -1.90 -47.99
CA ALA A 289 10.20 -1.25 -47.74
C ALA A 289 10.54 -1.22 -46.24
N GLU A 290 9.58 -0.89 -45.37
CA GLU A 290 9.77 -0.93 -43.91
C GLU A 290 9.99 -2.36 -43.41
N ILE A 291 9.25 -3.33 -43.94
CA ILE A 291 9.41 -4.75 -43.59
C ILE A 291 10.83 -5.23 -43.94
N LYS A 292 11.36 -4.86 -45.11
CA LYS A 292 12.72 -5.18 -45.54
C LYS A 292 13.80 -4.54 -44.67
N MET A 293 13.48 -3.41 -44.02
CA MET A 293 14.40 -2.73 -43.08
C MET A 293 14.46 -3.41 -41.70
N ILE A 294 13.42 -4.16 -41.32
CA ILE A 294 13.38 -4.86 -40.04
C ILE A 294 14.30 -6.09 -40.10
N GLY A 295 15.38 -6.07 -39.32
CA GLY A 295 16.35 -7.17 -39.22
C GLY A 295 17.71 -6.87 -39.88
N THR A 296 17.83 -5.79 -40.65
CA THR A 296 19.11 -5.36 -41.26
C THR A 296 19.95 -4.47 -40.34
N ARG A 297 19.32 -3.80 -39.37
CA ARG A 297 19.93 -2.88 -38.41
C ARG A 297 19.43 -3.14 -36.99
N PRO A 298 20.09 -2.60 -35.95
CA PRO A 298 19.59 -2.64 -34.58
C PRO A 298 18.17 -2.06 -34.48
N ASP A 299 17.27 -2.77 -33.81
CA ASP A 299 15.85 -2.36 -33.66
C ASP A 299 15.65 -0.90 -33.17
N PRO A 300 16.50 -0.33 -32.28
CA PRO A 300 16.39 1.08 -31.89
C PRO A 300 16.66 2.08 -33.02
N GLU A 301 17.57 1.76 -33.94
CA GLU A 301 17.86 2.62 -35.09
C GLU A 301 16.74 2.57 -36.12
N VAL A 302 16.25 1.36 -36.41
CA VAL A 302 15.09 1.16 -37.31
C VAL A 302 13.87 1.91 -36.77
N ALA A 303 13.62 1.87 -35.45
CA ALA A 303 12.53 2.61 -34.83
C ALA A 303 12.63 4.13 -35.05
N LYS A 304 13.84 4.70 -34.92
CA LYS A 304 14.07 6.13 -35.17
C LYS A 304 13.89 6.49 -36.64
N LEU A 305 14.45 5.70 -37.56
CA LEU A 305 14.37 5.95 -39.01
C LEU A 305 12.94 5.89 -39.52
N LEU A 306 12.15 4.94 -39.01
CA LEU A 306 10.76 4.75 -39.44
C LEU A 306 9.77 5.61 -38.64
N ASN A 307 10.26 6.42 -37.69
CA ASN A 307 9.41 7.17 -36.74
C ASN A 307 8.33 6.30 -36.07
N ARG A 308 8.67 5.04 -35.75
CA ARG A 308 7.79 4.07 -35.08
C ARG A 308 8.32 3.74 -33.69
N SER A 309 7.45 3.24 -32.82
CA SER A 309 7.88 2.82 -31.48
C SER A 309 8.78 1.56 -31.54
N LEU A 310 9.77 1.49 -30.65
CA LEU A 310 10.66 0.33 -30.52
C LEU A 310 9.88 -0.99 -30.31
N SER A 311 8.78 -0.92 -29.55
CA SER A 311 7.90 -2.08 -29.31
C SER A 311 7.19 -2.54 -30.58
N SER A 312 6.77 -1.62 -31.45
CA SER A 312 6.15 -1.93 -32.74
C SER A 312 7.12 -2.66 -33.68
N VAL A 313 8.37 -2.16 -33.79
CA VAL A 313 9.44 -2.80 -34.57
C VAL A 313 9.74 -4.22 -34.05
N LYS A 314 9.93 -4.38 -32.73
CA LYS A 314 10.15 -5.69 -32.11
C LYS A 314 9.00 -6.67 -32.35
N ALA A 315 7.76 -6.20 -32.23
CA ALA A 315 6.58 -7.02 -32.47
C ALA A 315 6.50 -7.48 -33.94
N LYS A 316 6.77 -6.58 -34.90
CA LYS A 316 6.78 -6.94 -36.32
C LYS A 316 7.91 -7.90 -36.66
N LYS A 317 9.11 -7.69 -36.12
CA LYS A 317 10.25 -8.63 -36.25
C LYS A 317 9.88 -10.03 -35.77
N PHE A 318 9.26 -10.12 -34.58
CA PHE A 318 8.81 -11.39 -34.04
C PHE A 318 7.76 -12.08 -34.92
N GLN A 319 6.81 -11.33 -35.48
CA GLN A 319 5.83 -11.86 -36.43
C GLN A 319 6.51 -12.43 -37.69
N LEU A 320 7.45 -11.69 -38.29
CA LEU A 320 8.19 -12.16 -39.48
C LEU A 320 8.98 -13.44 -39.18
N LEU A 321 9.63 -13.52 -38.02
CA LEU A 321 10.34 -14.73 -37.58
C LEU A 321 9.40 -15.92 -37.35
N GLN A 322 8.20 -15.69 -36.80
CA GLN A 322 7.18 -16.72 -36.64
C GLN A 322 6.69 -17.24 -37.99
N THR A 323 6.39 -16.34 -38.92
CA THR A 323 5.95 -16.70 -40.27
C THR A 323 7.03 -17.48 -41.02
N ALA A 324 8.30 -17.01 -40.98
CA ALA A 324 9.43 -17.69 -41.60
C ALA A 324 9.65 -19.10 -41.02
N ARG A 325 9.47 -19.27 -39.70
CA ARG A 325 9.57 -20.58 -39.03
C ARG A 325 8.44 -21.53 -39.42
N GLN A 326 7.24 -21.01 -39.68
CA GLN A 326 6.09 -21.81 -40.11
C GLN A 326 6.15 -22.19 -41.59
N SER A 327 6.89 -21.44 -42.42
CA SER A 327 7.06 -21.70 -43.85
C SER A 327 8.26 -22.58 -44.20
N ALA A 328 9.12 -22.94 -43.23
CA ALA A 328 10.23 -23.86 -43.47
C ALA A 328 9.70 -25.29 -43.62
N PRO A 329 10.06 -26.04 -44.70
CA PRO A 329 9.67 -27.44 -44.84
C PRO A 329 10.28 -28.26 -43.70
N THR A 330 9.48 -29.14 -43.09
CA THR A 330 9.99 -30.19 -42.21
C THR A 330 10.75 -31.19 -43.09
N GLU A 331 12.05 -31.00 -43.30
CA GLU A 331 12.87 -32.05 -43.91
C GLU A 331 12.81 -33.27 -42.99
N GLY A 332 12.17 -34.32 -43.51
CA GLY A 332 12.02 -35.60 -42.85
C GLY A 332 13.39 -36.22 -42.59
N ILE A 333 13.61 -36.62 -41.35
CA ILE A 333 14.56 -37.66 -41.01
C ILE A 333 14.02 -38.92 -41.68
N ALA A 334 14.52 -39.24 -42.86
CA ALA A 334 14.27 -40.53 -43.51
C ALA A 334 15.08 -41.58 -42.76
N ASP A 335 14.36 -42.58 -42.25
CA ASP A 335 14.90 -43.80 -41.66
C ASP A 335 15.86 -44.48 -42.65
N SER A 336 17.12 -44.63 -42.24
CA SER A 336 18.08 -45.54 -42.87
C SER A 336 18.18 -46.82 -42.02
N GLU A 337 17.24 -47.73 -42.20
CA GLU A 337 17.40 -49.14 -41.88
C GLU A 337 17.03 -49.99 -43.11
N ASN A 338 17.83 -51.04 -43.32
CA ASN A 338 17.77 -52.09 -44.35
C ASN A 338 18.34 -51.77 -45.74
N SER A 339 19.61 -52.13 -45.93
CA SER A 339 19.94 -53.35 -46.70
C SER A 339 21.31 -53.90 -46.32
#